data_AF-A0A7Z0EQT8-F1
#
_entry.id   AF-A0A7Z0EQT8-F1
#
_cell.length_a   1.000
_cell.length_b   1.000
_cell.length_c   1.000
_cell.angle_alpha   90.00
_cell.angle_beta   90.00
_cell.angle_gamma   90.00
#
_symmetry.space_group_name_H-M   'P 1'
#
loop_
_entity.id
_entity.type
_entity.pdbx_description
1 polymer ?
#
loop_
_entity_poly.entity_id
_entity_poly.type
_entity_poly.pdbx_seq_one_letter_code
_entity_poly.pdbx_strand_id
1 'polypeptide(L)'
;MGSTPRRPPDRDEDLTARARIRDAAVECFGRHGFDVTVRTIAERAGVSPGLVLHHFGSKAGLREACDDHVRQSVREAKTEAVTSHDQQTFLQQMAEMEEYSDLLGYVLRSLQTGGPMAAALFEHMVEDIEEYLAKGEEAGAIRPSRDPKARARWLAANGMGSVTMLFTLHGMGPDTDFRELLRRSAHDLMLPALEVYTEGLLTERTMLDAYLLYSSDPPEEAR
;
A
#
# COMPACT_ATOMS: atom_id res chain seq x y z
N MET A 1 51.14 9.80 -19.19
CA MET A 1 50.14 9.51 -18.15
C MET A 1 48.77 9.50 -18.81
N GLY A 2 48.33 8.33 -19.26
CA GLY A 2 47.04 8.18 -19.95
C GLY A 2 45.91 8.10 -18.94
N SER A 3 44.98 9.05 -18.96
CA SER A 3 43.70 8.94 -18.28
C SER A 3 42.80 8.06 -19.15
N THR A 4 42.56 6.83 -18.71
CA THR A 4 41.60 5.92 -19.35
C THR A 4 40.20 6.54 -19.25
N PRO A 5 39.43 6.67 -20.35
CA PRO A 5 38.08 7.20 -20.28
C PRO A 5 37.21 6.26 -19.44
N ARG A 6 36.52 6.81 -18.43
CA ARG A 6 35.54 6.06 -17.62
C ARG A 6 34.42 5.59 -18.55
N ARG A 7 34.31 4.28 -18.75
CA ARG A 7 33.22 3.66 -19.52
C ARG A 7 31.89 4.18 -18.95
N PRO A 8 30.97 4.67 -19.79
CA PRO A 8 29.65 5.05 -19.30
C PRO A 8 29.03 3.81 -18.63
N PRO A 9 28.39 3.98 -17.46
CA PRO A 9 27.76 2.87 -16.76
C PRO A 9 26.77 2.18 -17.71
N ASP A 10 26.77 0.85 -17.68
CA ASP A 10 25.84 0.06 -18.47
C ASP A 10 24.41 0.42 -18.06
N ARG A 11 23.50 0.59 -19.02
CA ARG A 11 22.13 1.04 -18.75
C ARG A 11 21.39 0.06 -17.83
N ASP A 12 21.72 -1.23 -17.94
CA ASP A 12 21.15 -2.28 -17.08
C ASP A 12 21.73 -2.23 -15.66
N GLU A 13 23.03 -1.91 -15.50
CA GLU A 13 23.64 -1.67 -14.19
C GLU A 13 23.04 -0.41 -13.52
N ASP A 14 22.74 0.62 -14.30
CA ASP A 14 22.13 1.87 -13.82
C ASP A 14 20.68 1.64 -13.34
N LEU A 15 19.89 0.87 -14.10
CA LEU A 15 18.52 0.50 -13.73
C LEU A 15 18.48 -0.38 -12.48
N THR A 16 19.39 -1.35 -12.38
CA THR A 16 19.49 -2.23 -11.20
C THR A 16 20.02 -1.48 -9.97
N ALA A 17 20.94 -0.50 -10.14
CA ALA A 17 21.36 0.38 -9.05
C ALA A 17 20.21 1.27 -8.56
N ARG A 18 19.44 1.87 -9.48
CA ARG A 18 18.26 2.68 -9.13
C ARG A 18 17.24 1.86 -8.33
N ALA A 19 16.92 0.64 -8.76
CA ALA A 19 16.01 -0.25 -8.03
C ALA A 19 16.53 -0.59 -6.63
N ARG A 20 17.78 -1.03 -6.50
CA ARG A 20 18.39 -1.36 -5.20
C ARG A 20 18.39 -0.19 -4.22
N ILE A 21 18.66 1.03 -4.70
CA ILE A 21 18.63 2.23 -3.87
C ILE A 21 17.22 2.53 -3.37
N ARG A 22 16.21 2.42 -4.25
CA ARG A 22 14.81 2.61 -3.90
C ARG A 22 14.35 1.57 -2.88
N ASP A 23 14.66 0.30 -3.08
CA ASP A 23 14.22 -0.77 -2.19
C ASP A 23 14.87 -0.63 -0.80
N ALA A 24 16.16 -0.29 -0.76
CA ALA A 24 16.85 0.05 0.49
C ALA A 24 16.24 1.30 1.17
N ALA A 25 15.79 2.28 0.39
CA ALA A 25 15.14 3.47 0.92
C ALA A 25 13.75 3.16 1.52
N VAL A 26 12.93 2.34 0.84
CA VAL A 26 11.63 1.87 1.36
C VAL A 26 11.82 1.17 2.71
N GLU A 27 12.76 0.25 2.80
CA GLU A 27 13.09 -0.44 4.06
C GLU A 27 13.54 0.56 5.14
N CYS A 28 14.50 1.44 4.83
CA CYS A 28 15.04 2.40 5.80
C CYS A 28 13.97 3.37 6.31
N PHE A 29 13.14 3.91 5.41
CA PHE A 29 12.07 4.83 5.76
C PHE A 29 10.98 4.14 6.58
N GLY A 30 10.60 2.91 6.23
CA GLY A 30 9.65 2.12 7.02
C GLY A 30 10.14 1.81 8.43
N ARG A 31 11.39 1.38 8.58
CA ARG A 31 11.96 1.02 9.89
C ARG A 31 12.27 2.24 10.76
N HIS A 32 12.95 3.23 10.20
CA HIS A 32 13.59 4.30 10.97
C HIS A 32 12.95 5.68 10.76
N GLY A 33 11.93 5.78 9.91
CA GLY A 33 11.24 7.03 9.59
C GLY A 33 11.98 7.87 8.54
N PHE A 34 11.37 9.01 8.20
CA PHE A 34 11.81 9.84 7.07
C PHE A 34 13.05 10.69 7.35
N ASP A 35 13.57 10.71 8.58
CA ASP A 35 14.76 11.48 8.95
C ASP A 35 16.08 10.80 8.56
N VAL A 36 16.04 9.52 8.18
CA VAL A 36 17.22 8.74 7.75
C VAL A 36 18.04 9.47 6.68
N THR A 37 19.36 9.47 6.82
CA THR A 37 20.24 10.19 5.89
C THR A 37 20.40 9.44 4.57
N VAL A 38 20.66 10.18 3.48
CA VAL A 38 21.03 9.60 2.18
C VAL A 38 22.24 8.68 2.29
N ARG A 39 23.17 8.98 3.21
CA ARG A 39 24.34 8.15 3.46
C ARG A 39 23.96 6.78 4.03
N THR A 40 23.06 6.73 5.00
CA THR A 40 22.56 5.48 5.59
C THR A 40 21.88 4.61 4.52
N ILE A 41 21.06 5.22 3.65
CA ILE A 41 20.40 4.51 2.54
C ILE A 41 21.45 3.98 1.55
N ALA A 42 22.44 4.80 1.19
CA ALA A 42 23.51 4.40 0.27
C ALA A 42 24.34 3.23 0.82
N GLU A 43 24.68 3.27 2.12
CA GLU A 43 25.36 2.19 2.83
C GLU A 43 24.53 0.90 2.79
N ARG A 44 23.22 0.99 3.03
CA ARG A 44 22.29 -0.17 2.94
C ARG A 44 22.19 -0.73 1.52
N ALA A 45 22.14 0.14 0.51
CA ALA A 45 22.08 -0.23 -0.90
C ALA A 45 23.43 -0.73 -1.47
N GLY A 46 24.53 -0.61 -0.70
CA GLY A 46 25.87 -0.99 -1.16
C GLY A 46 26.41 -0.06 -2.25
N VAL A 47 26.03 1.22 -2.24
CA VAL A 47 26.45 2.22 -3.24
C VAL A 47 27.03 3.48 -2.60
N SER A 48 27.61 4.37 -3.41
CA SER A 48 28.06 5.69 -2.92
C SER A 48 26.87 6.65 -2.73
N PRO A 49 26.90 7.57 -1.73
CA PRO A 49 25.86 8.59 -1.58
C PRO A 49 25.69 9.49 -2.82
N GLY A 50 26.78 9.73 -3.55
CA GLY A 50 26.74 10.48 -4.81
C GLY A 50 25.92 9.79 -5.89
N LEU A 51 25.92 8.44 -5.91
CA LEU A 51 25.10 7.67 -6.86
C LEU A 51 23.60 7.80 -6.55
N VAL A 52 23.22 7.85 -5.27
CA VAL A 52 21.83 8.12 -4.87
C VAL A 52 21.35 9.48 -5.38
N LEU A 53 22.15 10.52 -5.16
CA LEU A 53 21.82 11.87 -5.67
C LEU A 53 21.85 11.94 -7.19
N HIS A 54 22.69 11.15 -7.85
CA HIS A 54 22.71 11.06 -9.31
C HIS A 54 21.39 10.52 -9.88
N HIS A 55 20.86 9.42 -9.33
CA HIS A 55 19.63 8.81 -9.83
C HIS A 55 18.35 9.55 -9.44
N PHE A 56 18.31 10.15 -8.24
CA PHE A 56 17.07 10.69 -7.67
C PHE A 56 17.08 12.21 -7.49
N GLY A 57 18.22 12.86 -7.75
CA GLY A 57 18.42 14.31 -7.61
C GLY A 57 18.48 14.80 -6.16
N SER A 58 17.57 14.33 -5.30
CA SER A 58 17.47 14.72 -3.90
C SER A 58 16.86 13.61 -3.04
N LYS A 59 16.94 13.75 -1.71
CA LYS A 59 16.22 12.86 -0.78
C LYS A 59 14.69 12.94 -0.98
N ALA A 60 14.17 14.11 -1.34
CA ALA A 60 12.75 14.28 -1.65
C ALA A 60 12.37 13.54 -2.95
N GLY A 61 13.19 13.63 -4.00
CA GLY A 61 12.96 12.86 -5.24
C GLY A 61 13.10 11.35 -5.04
N LEU A 62 13.97 10.91 -4.14
CA LEU A 62 14.04 9.50 -3.72
C LEU A 62 12.76 9.07 -3.00
N ARG A 63 12.22 9.93 -2.13
CA ARG A 63 10.96 9.66 -1.42
C ARG A 63 9.78 9.54 -2.40
N GLU A 64 9.65 10.46 -3.34
CA GLU A 64 8.62 10.41 -4.39
C GLU A 64 8.69 9.09 -5.18
N ALA A 65 9.90 8.67 -5.57
CA ALA A 65 10.10 7.38 -6.24
C ALA A 65 9.76 6.16 -5.35
N CYS A 66 9.88 6.29 -4.01
CA CYS A 66 9.42 5.26 -3.07
C CYS A 66 7.90 5.24 -2.98
N ASP A 67 7.26 6.42 -2.88
CA ASP A 67 5.80 6.56 -2.84
C ASP A 67 5.17 5.91 -4.08
N ASP A 68 5.67 6.24 -5.27
CA ASP A 68 5.20 5.69 -6.55
C ASP A 68 5.35 4.18 -6.62
N HIS A 69 6.51 3.66 -6.18
CA HIS A 69 6.76 2.24 -6.21
C HIS A 69 5.88 1.46 -5.24
N VAL A 70 5.74 1.94 -4.00
CA VAL A 70 4.88 1.32 -2.99
C VAL A 70 3.45 1.28 -3.48
N ARG A 71 2.93 2.39 -4.02
CA ARG A 71 1.59 2.45 -4.61
C ARG A 71 1.42 1.47 -5.75
N GLN A 72 2.35 1.44 -6.70
CA GLN A 72 2.27 0.55 -7.85
C GLN A 72 2.29 -0.92 -7.43
N SER A 73 3.20 -1.32 -6.54
CA SER A 73 3.29 -2.70 -6.08
C SER A 73 2.06 -3.14 -5.29
N VAL A 74 1.48 -2.27 -4.45
CA VAL A 74 0.22 -2.57 -3.76
C VAL A 74 -0.94 -2.71 -4.75
N ARG A 75 -1.06 -1.80 -5.72
CA ARG A 75 -2.11 -1.84 -6.75
C ARG A 75 -2.01 -3.12 -7.59
N GLU A 76 -0.82 -3.49 -8.03
CA GLU A 76 -0.57 -4.71 -8.82
C GLU A 76 -0.97 -5.96 -8.04
N ALA A 77 -0.46 -6.13 -6.83
CA ALA A 77 -0.78 -7.26 -5.97
C ALA A 77 -2.29 -7.36 -5.67
N LYS A 78 -2.94 -6.23 -5.38
CA LYS A 78 -4.40 -6.20 -5.14
C LYS A 78 -5.21 -6.44 -6.41
N THR A 79 -4.78 -5.94 -7.55
CA THR A 79 -5.43 -6.19 -8.85
C THR A 79 -5.39 -7.67 -9.17
N GLU A 80 -4.24 -8.31 -9.07
CA GLU A 80 -4.13 -9.75 -9.29
C GLU A 80 -5.04 -10.53 -8.33
N ALA A 81 -5.04 -10.18 -7.04
CA ALA A 81 -5.88 -10.84 -6.04
C ALA A 81 -7.39 -10.72 -6.31
N VAL A 82 -7.88 -9.60 -6.83
CA VAL A 82 -9.32 -9.41 -7.11
C VAL A 82 -9.75 -9.86 -8.50
N THR A 83 -8.80 -10.14 -9.40
CA THR A 83 -9.09 -10.59 -10.77
C THR A 83 -8.82 -12.09 -10.97
N SER A 84 -8.03 -12.72 -10.10
CA SER A 84 -7.86 -14.17 -10.10
C SER A 84 -9.08 -14.87 -9.53
N HIS A 85 -9.51 -15.93 -10.21
CA HIS A 85 -10.59 -16.83 -9.79
C HIS A 85 -10.06 -18.17 -9.28
N ASP A 86 -8.75 -18.31 -9.16
CA ASP A 86 -8.12 -19.59 -8.86
C ASP A 86 -7.57 -19.65 -7.43
N GLN A 87 -7.79 -20.79 -6.79
CA GLN A 87 -7.37 -21.03 -5.41
C GLN A 87 -5.85 -21.09 -5.27
N GLN A 88 -5.11 -21.44 -6.33
CA GLN A 88 -3.66 -21.58 -6.27
C GLN A 88 -2.97 -20.21 -6.20
N THR A 89 -3.39 -19.24 -7.00
CA THR A 89 -2.93 -17.85 -6.93
C THR A 89 -3.26 -17.24 -5.57
N PHE A 90 -4.45 -17.48 -5.03
CA PHE A 90 -4.76 -17.03 -3.66
C PHE A 90 -3.79 -17.63 -2.63
N LEU A 91 -3.54 -18.94 -2.67
CA LEU A 91 -2.60 -19.59 -1.76
C LEU A 91 -1.15 -19.11 -1.95
N GLN A 92 -0.74 -18.85 -3.19
CA GLN A 92 0.57 -18.29 -3.51
C GLN A 92 0.71 -16.89 -2.91
N GLN A 93 -0.27 -16.01 -3.12
CA GLN A 93 -0.28 -14.68 -2.53
C GLN A 93 -0.26 -14.72 -1.00
N MET A 94 -0.92 -15.70 -0.38
CA MET A 94 -0.83 -15.90 1.07
C MET A 94 0.57 -16.35 1.52
N ALA A 95 1.23 -17.23 0.74
CA ALA A 95 2.58 -17.70 1.03
C ALA A 95 3.64 -16.59 0.87
N GLU A 96 3.46 -15.71 -0.11
CA GLU A 96 4.37 -14.61 -0.44
C GLU A 96 4.02 -13.32 0.31
N MET A 97 2.94 -13.30 1.11
CA MET A 97 2.44 -12.09 1.76
C MET A 97 3.53 -11.36 2.57
N GLU A 98 4.41 -12.11 3.23
CA GLU A 98 5.51 -11.58 4.03
C GLU A 98 6.53 -10.72 3.25
N GLU A 99 6.62 -10.92 1.93
CA GLU A 99 7.50 -10.15 1.05
C GLU A 99 7.07 -8.67 0.97
N TYR A 100 5.80 -8.39 1.25
CA TYR A 100 5.26 -7.02 1.29
C TYR A 100 5.48 -6.31 2.63
N SER A 101 6.21 -6.91 3.57
CA SER A 101 6.44 -6.34 4.92
C SER A 101 7.12 -4.96 4.89
N ASP A 102 8.07 -4.73 3.98
CA ASP A 102 8.74 -3.43 3.84
C ASP A 102 7.79 -2.36 3.27
N LEU A 103 6.92 -2.73 2.31
CA LEU A 103 5.89 -1.82 1.80
C LEU A 103 4.91 -1.42 2.90
N LEU A 104 4.49 -2.39 3.72
CA LEU A 104 3.60 -2.15 4.84
C LEU A 104 4.24 -1.21 5.87
N GLY A 105 5.51 -1.47 6.23
CA GLY A 105 6.27 -0.59 7.13
C GLY A 105 6.32 0.84 6.61
N TYR A 106 6.59 1.01 5.30
CA TYR A 106 6.61 2.32 4.66
C TYR A 106 5.24 3.03 4.73
N VAL A 107 4.16 2.35 4.33
CA VAL A 107 2.79 2.87 4.38
C VAL A 107 2.42 3.34 5.79
N LEU A 108 2.73 2.53 6.80
CA LEU A 108 2.44 2.86 8.19
C LEU A 108 3.21 4.09 8.67
N ARG A 109 4.49 4.21 8.32
CA ARG A 109 5.25 5.43 8.63
C ARG A 109 4.69 6.65 7.93
N SER A 110 4.25 6.50 6.69
CA SER A 110 3.59 7.58 5.95
C SER A 110 2.32 8.04 6.66
N LEU A 111 1.48 7.12 7.14
CA LEU A 111 0.29 7.47 7.94
C LEU A 111 0.63 8.14 9.27
N GLN A 112 1.60 7.61 10.02
CA GLN A 112 1.99 8.14 11.33
C GLN A 112 2.52 9.57 11.27
N THR A 113 3.15 9.94 10.16
CA THR A 113 3.62 11.31 9.94
C THR A 113 2.44 12.30 9.86
N GLY A 114 1.26 11.83 9.46
CA GLY A 114 0.02 12.60 9.48
C GLY A 114 -0.02 13.76 8.48
N GLY A 115 -0.99 14.67 8.69
CA GLY A 115 -1.13 15.90 7.92
C GLY A 115 -1.46 15.69 6.43
N PRO A 116 -1.07 16.64 5.56
CA PRO A 116 -1.37 16.58 4.12
C PRO A 116 -0.90 15.31 3.42
N MET A 117 0.16 14.69 3.93
CA MET A 117 0.73 13.48 3.34
C MET A 117 -0.12 12.24 3.61
N ALA A 118 -0.62 12.08 4.85
CA ALA A 118 -1.56 11.02 5.16
C ALA A 118 -2.88 11.19 4.38
N ALA A 119 -3.33 12.43 4.19
CA ALA A 119 -4.50 12.73 3.37
C ALA A 119 -4.29 12.35 1.90
N ALA A 120 -3.16 12.74 1.30
CA ALA A 120 -2.83 12.39 -0.08
C ALA A 120 -2.69 10.88 -0.28
N LEU A 121 -2.02 10.18 0.65
CA LEU A 121 -1.91 8.72 0.62
C LEU A 121 -3.29 8.06 0.66
N PHE A 122 -4.18 8.53 1.54
CA PHE A 122 -5.53 8.00 1.64
C PHE A 122 -6.33 8.19 0.35
N GLU A 123 -6.35 9.39 -0.24
CA GLU A 123 -7.07 9.64 -1.49
C GLU A 123 -6.51 8.79 -2.64
N HIS A 124 -5.19 8.64 -2.72
CA HIS A 124 -4.57 7.74 -3.70
C HIS A 124 -4.94 6.27 -3.47
N MET A 125 -5.04 5.80 -2.22
CA MET A 125 -5.55 4.47 -1.95
C MET A 125 -7.00 4.33 -2.44
N VAL A 126 -7.85 5.34 -2.23
CA VAL A 126 -9.24 5.30 -2.73
C VAL A 126 -9.28 5.14 -4.25
N GLU A 127 -8.47 5.92 -4.97
CA GLU A 127 -8.34 5.82 -6.44
C GLU A 127 -7.88 4.42 -6.85
N ASP A 128 -6.81 3.91 -6.23
CA ASP A 128 -6.25 2.60 -6.53
C ASP A 128 -7.28 1.47 -6.27
N ILE A 129 -8.06 1.56 -5.19
CA ILE A 129 -9.13 0.62 -4.84
C ILE A 129 -10.28 0.69 -5.86
N GLU A 130 -10.71 1.88 -6.25
CA GLU A 130 -11.75 2.05 -7.26
C GLU A 130 -11.34 1.38 -8.58
N GLU A 131 -10.09 1.59 -9.02
CA GLU A 131 -9.55 0.99 -10.23
C GLU A 131 -9.53 -0.54 -10.19
N TYR A 132 -8.96 -1.14 -9.14
CA TYR A 132 -8.85 -2.60 -9.11
C TYR A 132 -10.21 -3.27 -8.86
N LEU A 133 -11.14 -2.64 -8.13
CA LEU A 133 -12.48 -3.18 -7.95
C LEU A 133 -13.27 -3.15 -9.26
N ALA A 134 -13.12 -2.11 -10.07
CA ALA A 134 -13.73 -2.05 -11.40
C ALA A 134 -13.25 -3.23 -12.29
N LYS A 135 -11.95 -3.53 -12.28
CA LYS A 135 -11.39 -4.71 -12.98
C LYS A 135 -11.96 -6.02 -12.42
N GLY A 136 -12.13 -6.12 -11.10
CA GLY A 136 -12.76 -7.27 -10.46
C GLY A 136 -14.24 -7.43 -10.84
N GLU A 137 -14.98 -6.32 -11.02
CA GLU A 137 -16.36 -6.34 -11.52
C GLU A 137 -16.43 -6.81 -12.97
N GLU A 138 -15.55 -6.30 -13.85
CA GLU A 138 -15.43 -6.72 -15.25
C GLU A 138 -15.08 -8.21 -15.38
N ALA A 139 -14.22 -8.70 -14.48
CA ALA A 139 -13.85 -10.11 -14.39
C ALA A 139 -14.94 -10.99 -13.73
N GLY A 140 -16.00 -10.41 -13.17
CA GLY A 140 -17.08 -11.13 -12.47
C GLY A 140 -16.71 -11.64 -11.07
N ALA A 141 -15.57 -11.23 -10.53
CA ALA A 141 -15.10 -11.62 -9.19
C ALA A 141 -15.73 -10.74 -8.08
N ILE A 142 -16.04 -9.49 -8.41
CA ILE A 142 -16.61 -8.51 -7.48
C ILE A 142 -18.04 -8.16 -7.92
N ARG A 143 -18.97 -8.09 -6.97
CA ARG A 143 -20.34 -7.65 -7.24
C ARG A 143 -20.37 -6.16 -7.61
N PRO A 144 -21.18 -5.73 -8.59
CA PRO A 144 -21.35 -4.30 -8.90
C PRO A 144 -21.76 -3.45 -7.70
N SER A 145 -21.22 -2.23 -7.60
CA SER A 145 -21.63 -1.24 -6.58
C SER A 145 -22.71 -0.27 -7.10
N ARG A 146 -23.56 0.23 -6.19
CA ARG A 146 -24.41 1.41 -6.47
C ARG A 146 -23.59 2.71 -6.51
N ASP A 147 -22.49 2.74 -5.78
CA ASP A 147 -21.55 3.86 -5.70
C ASP A 147 -20.14 3.27 -5.56
N PRO A 148 -19.40 3.05 -6.67
CA PRO A 148 -18.07 2.45 -6.64
C PRO A 148 -17.07 3.27 -5.81
N LYS A 149 -17.11 4.60 -5.93
CA LYS A 149 -16.20 5.52 -5.25
C LYS A 149 -16.44 5.54 -3.74
N ALA A 150 -17.69 5.61 -3.29
CA ALA A 150 -18.00 5.55 -1.87
C ALA A 150 -17.63 4.18 -1.26
N ARG A 151 -17.84 3.09 -2.00
CA ARG A 151 -17.41 1.74 -1.57
C ARG A 151 -15.89 1.64 -1.46
N ALA A 152 -15.15 2.17 -2.42
CA ALA A 152 -13.69 2.20 -2.39
C ALA A 152 -13.18 2.98 -1.16
N ARG A 153 -13.76 4.16 -0.89
CA ARG A 153 -13.43 4.97 0.30
C ARG A 153 -13.72 4.24 1.61
N TRP A 154 -14.86 3.55 1.70
CA TRP A 154 -15.21 2.75 2.87
C TRP A 154 -14.21 1.59 3.10
N LEU A 155 -13.83 0.88 2.04
CA LEU A 155 -12.85 -0.21 2.12
C LEU A 155 -11.45 0.30 2.47
N ALA A 156 -11.02 1.44 1.91
CA ALA A 156 -9.77 2.11 2.30
C ALA A 156 -9.77 2.40 3.80
N ALA A 157 -10.84 3.02 4.31
CA ALA A 157 -10.95 3.38 5.73
C ALA A 157 -10.93 2.15 6.65
N ASN A 158 -11.64 1.08 6.28
CA ASN A 158 -11.67 -0.16 7.07
C ASN A 158 -10.32 -0.89 7.05
N GLY A 159 -9.71 -1.04 5.87
CA GLY A 159 -8.41 -1.69 5.71
C GLY A 159 -7.31 -0.93 6.45
N MET A 160 -7.23 0.39 6.28
CA MET A 160 -6.20 1.20 6.95
C MET A 160 -6.47 1.32 8.44
N GLY A 161 -7.73 1.41 8.86
CA GLY A 161 -8.13 1.46 10.26
C GLY A 161 -7.77 0.18 11.00
N SER A 162 -8.07 -1.00 10.42
CA SER A 162 -7.76 -2.29 11.05
C SER A 162 -6.27 -2.50 11.20
N VAL A 163 -5.50 -2.19 10.15
CA VAL A 163 -4.05 -2.26 10.14
C VAL A 163 -3.50 -1.29 11.20
N THR A 164 -3.80 0.00 11.12
CA THR A 164 -3.31 1.01 12.09
C THR A 164 -3.67 0.67 13.54
N MET A 165 -4.87 0.15 13.78
CA MET A 165 -5.31 -0.32 15.10
C MET A 165 -4.43 -1.46 15.60
N LEU A 166 -4.20 -2.49 14.78
CA LEU A 166 -3.35 -3.63 15.15
C LEU A 166 -1.93 -3.18 15.51
N PHE A 167 -1.37 -2.27 14.73
CA PHE A 167 -0.05 -1.69 15.00
C PHE A 167 -0.02 -0.83 16.27
N THR A 168 -1.11 -0.11 16.55
CA THR A 168 -1.24 0.68 17.78
C THR A 168 -1.32 -0.23 19.01
N LEU A 169 -2.00 -1.37 18.92
CA LEU A 169 -2.16 -2.33 20.02
C LEU A 169 -0.89 -3.14 20.31
N HIS A 170 -0.07 -3.44 19.29
CA HIS A 170 1.15 -4.24 19.46
C HIS A 170 2.43 -3.40 19.59
N GLY A 171 2.35 -2.08 19.37
CA GLY A 171 3.45 -1.16 19.49
C GLY A 171 4.35 -1.17 18.25
N MET A 172 4.65 0.02 17.71
CA MET A 172 5.64 0.19 16.65
C MET A 172 6.92 0.81 17.22
N GLY A 173 7.95 -0.03 17.38
CA GLY A 173 9.31 0.36 17.75
C GLY A 173 10.32 0.18 16.61
N PRO A 174 11.59 0.55 16.84
CA PRO A 174 12.69 0.31 15.89
C PRO A 174 12.89 -1.18 15.57
N ASP A 175 12.55 -2.05 16.51
CA ASP A 175 12.68 -3.51 16.42
C ASP A 175 11.38 -4.20 16.00
N THR A 176 10.44 -3.44 15.41
CA THR A 176 9.18 -4.01 14.92
C THR A 176 9.46 -5.02 13.81
N ASP A 177 9.05 -6.27 14.05
CA ASP A 177 9.06 -7.30 13.02
C ASP A 177 7.78 -7.19 12.17
N PHE A 178 7.87 -6.39 11.09
CA PHE A 178 6.76 -6.21 10.16
C PHE A 178 6.34 -7.51 9.46
N ARG A 179 7.25 -8.49 9.35
CA ARG A 179 6.96 -9.80 8.75
C ARG A 179 6.08 -10.62 9.68
N GLU A 180 6.46 -10.74 10.95
CA GLU A 180 5.62 -11.40 11.96
C GLU A 180 4.26 -10.71 12.11
N LEU A 181 4.24 -9.37 12.13
CA LEU A 181 2.98 -8.63 12.22
C LEU A 181 2.08 -8.87 11.01
N LEU A 182 2.62 -8.88 9.80
CA LEU A 182 1.84 -9.15 8.59
C LEU A 182 1.30 -10.59 8.57
N ARG A 183 2.13 -11.57 8.94
CA ARG A 183 1.71 -12.98 9.09
C ARG A 183 0.56 -13.12 10.09
N ARG A 184 0.69 -12.49 11.27
CA ARG A 184 -0.35 -12.51 12.29
C ARG A 184 -1.62 -11.79 11.83
N SER A 185 -1.48 -10.64 11.17
CA SER A 185 -2.61 -9.90 10.58
C SER A 185 -3.37 -10.76 9.58
N ALA A 186 -2.65 -11.50 8.72
CA ALA A 186 -3.25 -12.41 7.76
C ALA A 186 -4.05 -13.50 8.46
N HIS A 187 -3.46 -14.12 9.48
CA HIS A 187 -4.13 -15.14 10.28
C HIS A 187 -5.40 -14.61 10.97
N ASP A 188 -5.31 -13.43 11.61
CA ASP A 188 -6.37 -12.90 12.47
C ASP A 188 -7.49 -12.20 11.66
N LEU A 189 -7.18 -11.65 10.48
CA LEU A 189 -8.12 -10.82 9.70
C LEU A 189 -8.65 -11.51 8.44
N MET A 190 -7.92 -12.46 7.84
CA MET A 190 -8.30 -12.97 6.51
C MET A 190 -9.60 -13.76 6.54
N LEU A 191 -9.74 -14.73 7.46
CA LEU A 191 -10.95 -15.54 7.57
C LEU A 191 -12.20 -14.68 7.84
N PRO A 192 -12.25 -13.82 8.87
CA PRO A 192 -13.45 -13.01 9.11
C PRO A 192 -13.70 -12.01 7.98
N ALA A 193 -12.66 -11.49 7.31
CA ALA A 193 -12.85 -10.63 6.15
C ALA A 193 -13.51 -11.39 4.99
N LEU A 194 -13.03 -12.59 4.64
CA LEU A 194 -13.60 -13.41 3.59
C LEU A 194 -15.04 -13.81 3.90
N GLU A 195 -15.33 -14.22 5.13
CA GLU A 195 -16.70 -14.54 5.56
C GLU A 195 -17.64 -13.36 5.35
N VAL A 196 -17.27 -12.16 5.84
CA VAL A 196 -18.10 -10.95 5.69
C VAL A 196 -18.23 -10.52 4.22
N TYR A 197 -17.18 -10.64 3.41
CA TYR A 197 -17.22 -10.22 2.02
C TYR A 197 -17.97 -11.18 1.10
N THR A 198 -17.99 -12.48 1.42
CA THR A 198 -18.65 -13.50 0.61
C THR A 198 -20.10 -13.73 1.04
N GLU A 199 -20.33 -13.86 2.35
CA GLU A 199 -21.64 -14.21 2.92
C GLU A 199 -22.45 -12.99 3.35
N GLY A 200 -21.79 -11.86 3.58
CA GLY A 200 -22.42 -10.69 4.22
C GLY A 200 -22.59 -10.86 5.73
N LEU A 201 -22.93 -9.77 6.41
CA LEU A 201 -23.14 -9.78 7.87
C LEU A 201 -24.63 -9.76 8.26
N LEU A 202 -25.43 -8.95 7.55
CA LEU A 202 -26.85 -8.79 7.83
C LEU A 202 -27.66 -9.83 7.05
N THR A 203 -28.61 -10.48 7.72
CA THR A 203 -29.49 -11.48 7.12
C THR A 203 -30.60 -10.89 6.25
N GLU A 204 -30.88 -9.60 6.41
CA GLU A 204 -31.95 -8.87 5.73
C GLU A 204 -31.49 -7.50 5.24
N ARG A 205 -32.18 -6.98 4.22
CA ARG A 205 -31.91 -5.65 3.64
C ARG A 205 -32.64 -4.50 4.32
N THR A 206 -33.43 -4.78 5.36
CA THR A 206 -34.32 -3.81 6.03
C THR A 206 -33.63 -2.50 6.38
N MET A 207 -32.40 -2.56 6.93
CA MET A 207 -31.63 -1.36 7.28
C MET A 207 -31.11 -0.59 6.05
N LEU A 208 -30.63 -1.31 5.03
CA LEU A 208 -30.14 -0.71 3.78
C LEU A 208 -31.28 0.00 3.04
N ASP A 209 -32.42 -0.67 2.88
CA ASP A 209 -33.55 -0.12 2.14
C ASP A 209 -34.15 1.10 2.88
N ALA A 210 -34.21 1.07 4.22
CA ALA A 210 -34.61 2.23 5.03
C ALA A 210 -33.65 3.43 4.85
N TYR A 211 -32.33 3.19 4.87
CA TYR A 211 -31.35 4.26 4.65
C TYR A 211 -31.40 4.82 3.23
N LEU A 212 -31.64 3.99 2.22
CA LEU A 212 -31.79 4.43 0.84
C LEU A 212 -33.01 5.34 0.67
N LEU A 213 -34.13 5.02 1.32
CA LEU A 213 -35.32 5.89 1.35
C LEU A 213 -35.02 7.22 2.04
N TYR A 214 -34.37 7.19 3.20
CA TYR A 214 -33.96 8.41 3.92
C TYR A 214 -32.99 9.28 3.10
N SER A 215 -31.98 8.68 2.48
CA SER A 215 -30.97 9.40 1.69
C SER A 215 -31.55 10.02 0.40
N SER A 216 -32.59 9.40 -0.18
CA SER A 216 -33.32 9.98 -1.31
C SER A 216 -34.24 11.14 -0.94
N ASP A 217 -34.56 11.30 0.34
CA ASP A 217 -35.39 12.37 0.90
C ASP A 217 -34.51 13.26 1.80
N PRO A 218 -33.68 14.18 1.25
CA PRO A 218 -32.95 15.10 2.11
C PRO A 218 -33.99 15.93 2.89
N PRO A 219 -33.87 16.08 4.23
CA PRO A 219 -34.74 16.99 4.96
C PRO A 219 -34.57 18.38 4.34
N GLU A 220 -35.68 19.00 3.92
CA GLU A 220 -35.70 20.39 3.47
C GLU A 220 -34.90 21.22 4.48
N GLU A 221 -33.80 21.81 4.02
CA GLU A 221 -32.98 22.70 4.84
C GLU A 221 -33.90 23.78 5.42
N ALA A 222 -34.13 23.71 6.73
CA ALA A 222 -34.82 24.75 7.46
C ALA A 222 -33.97 26.02 7.37
N ARG A 223 -34.56 27.03 6.73
CA ARG A 223 -34.08 28.40 6.52
C ARG A 223 -33.45 29.05 7.75
#